data_AF-A0A914BWN9-F1
#
_entry.id   AF-A0A914BWN9-F1
#
_cell.length_a   1.000
_cell.length_b   1.000
_cell.length_c   1.000
_cell.angle_alpha   90.00
_cell.angle_beta   90.00
_cell.angle_gamma   90.00
#
_symmetry.space_group_name_H-M   'P 1'
#
loop_
_entity.id
_entity.type
_entity.pdbx_description
1 polymer ?
#
loop_
_entity_poly.entity_id
_entity_poly.type
_entity_poly.pdbx_seq_one_letter_code
_entity_poly.pdbx_strand_id
1 'polypeptide(L)'
;MALCEIYKEDVAYLQRIADGLAIQGEYLSSATVFRKAIALSQSPECRSVERFSNPVILDIGCGSGILSIVSARTTKAKKIIAFSETVDSAIFGENILSTIQDAQDRLLKEDSIVIPSKATLYFAALESPDIATRSSCELGDIVLLSTNCFSHYNLESNVDSGYTCAHLAELTHGYNILSELIEAISVDFNDRHQMELLNSGTFRTNCKLRIIKGGVINGITSWFKLYTYENISISSSPTSHSSWQQAILPVYPPLIVQANETVEIELFLKEGAQLIAMPISQPKVAKELLRVHGTNRFDFPALNDLPIREFFKKAIGSYKNLLDLTDLFLFRHIDLKDRITKVKTKNSLVQRLAQPDQLELDDFVPDAILFWPVSTRGWLSDEKITELLECASYWPKAVIIPTEIVLNGYLFSRNDLCSRSRLSEGQHLDIDLMPMDEY
;
A
#
# COMPACT_ATOMS: atom_id res chain seq x y z
N MET A 1 17.67 47.39 -22.79
CA MET A 1 17.63 46.47 -23.95
C MET A 1 18.61 45.30 -23.87
N ALA A 2 19.56 45.24 -22.92
CA ALA A 2 20.51 44.12 -22.79
C ALA A 2 20.06 42.94 -21.88
N LEU A 3 18.87 43.01 -21.27
CA LEU A 3 18.32 41.95 -20.40
C LEU A 3 17.39 40.96 -21.12
N CYS A 4 17.02 41.22 -22.38
CA CYS A 4 16.13 40.34 -23.15
C CYS A 4 16.85 39.35 -24.08
N GLU A 5 18.15 39.50 -24.33
CA GLU A 5 18.90 38.58 -25.21
C GLU A 5 19.48 37.37 -24.47
N ILE A 6 19.84 37.52 -23.18
CA ILE A 6 20.38 36.42 -22.35
C ILE A 6 19.34 35.31 -22.13
N TYR A 7 18.05 35.66 -22.02
CA TYR A 7 16.97 34.67 -21.87
C TYR A 7 16.61 33.92 -23.15
N LYS A 8 16.97 34.42 -24.35
CA LYS A 8 16.63 33.74 -25.61
C LYS A 8 17.60 32.61 -25.95
N GLU A 9 18.88 32.74 -25.59
CA GLU A 9 19.85 31.66 -25.73
C GLU A 9 19.64 30.56 -24.68
N ASP A 10 19.27 30.92 -23.44
CA ASP A 10 18.94 29.95 -22.39
C ASP A 10 17.66 29.17 -22.69
N VAL A 11 16.61 29.81 -23.23
CA VAL A 11 15.39 29.09 -23.64
C VAL A 11 15.65 28.20 -24.85
N ALA A 12 16.45 28.61 -25.83
CA ALA A 12 16.81 27.75 -26.97
C ALA A 12 17.81 26.64 -26.62
N TYR A 13 18.59 26.80 -25.53
CA TYR A 13 19.47 25.77 -24.98
C TYR A 13 18.70 24.77 -24.12
N LEU A 14 17.79 25.25 -23.27
CA LEU A 14 16.84 24.42 -22.51
C LEU A 14 15.88 23.67 -23.43
N GLN A 15 15.45 24.27 -24.54
CA GLN A 15 14.68 23.58 -25.57
C GLN A 15 15.51 22.51 -26.26
N ARG A 16 16.81 22.72 -26.53
CA ARG A 16 17.69 21.68 -27.11
C ARG A 16 18.04 20.54 -26.14
N ILE A 17 18.10 20.82 -24.84
CA ILE A 17 18.22 19.79 -23.80
C ILE A 17 16.89 19.06 -23.62
N ALA A 18 15.75 19.77 -23.64
CA ALA A 18 14.43 19.16 -23.60
C ALA A 18 14.13 18.34 -24.85
N ASP A 19 14.56 18.78 -26.03
CA ASP A 19 14.39 18.09 -27.32
C ASP A 19 15.41 16.93 -27.48
N GLY A 20 16.56 17.00 -26.80
CA GLY A 20 17.54 15.91 -26.69
C GLY A 20 17.24 14.89 -25.59
N LEU A 21 16.44 15.27 -24.57
CA LEU A 21 15.92 14.41 -23.50
C LEU A 21 14.50 13.92 -23.79
N ALA A 22 13.80 14.51 -24.74
CA ALA A 22 12.62 13.95 -25.39
C ALA A 22 13.07 12.88 -26.40
N ILE A 23 13.81 11.88 -25.91
CA ILE A 23 13.72 10.56 -26.52
C ILE A 23 12.30 10.11 -26.23
N GLN A 24 11.47 10.17 -27.28
CA GLN A 24 10.10 9.68 -27.33
C GLN A 24 9.93 8.44 -26.42
N GLY A 25 9.28 8.62 -25.27
CA GLY A 25 8.74 7.51 -24.48
C GLY A 25 9.70 6.46 -23.93
N GLU A 26 11.02 6.71 -23.86
CA GLU A 26 11.94 5.73 -23.24
C GLU A 26 12.04 5.88 -21.72
N TYR A 27 11.57 4.85 -21.01
CA TYR A 27 11.62 4.70 -19.56
C TYR A 27 13.08 4.56 -19.07
N LEU A 28 13.42 5.24 -17.98
CA LEU A 28 14.73 5.09 -17.33
C LEU A 28 14.54 4.28 -16.04
N SER A 29 15.26 3.17 -15.90
CA SER A 29 15.31 2.42 -14.64
C SER A 29 15.89 3.27 -13.50
N SER A 30 15.59 2.94 -12.24
CA SER A 30 16.16 3.63 -11.06
C SER A 30 17.69 3.71 -11.14
N ALA A 31 18.35 2.62 -11.56
CA ALA A 31 19.80 2.58 -11.79
C ALA A 31 20.27 3.54 -12.91
N THR A 32 19.46 3.74 -13.96
CA THR A 32 19.78 4.67 -15.05
C THR A 32 19.62 6.13 -14.63
N VAL A 33 18.54 6.44 -13.91
CA VAL A 33 18.29 7.76 -13.29
C VAL A 33 19.46 8.09 -12.35
N PHE A 34 19.86 7.12 -11.54
CA PHE A 34 20.97 7.22 -10.62
C PHE A 34 22.31 7.49 -11.33
N ARG A 35 22.63 6.72 -12.38
CA ARG A 35 23.82 6.94 -13.21
C ARG A 35 23.88 8.36 -13.77
N LYS A 36 22.73 8.91 -14.20
CA LYS A 36 22.65 10.29 -14.69
C LYS A 36 22.85 11.32 -13.58
N ALA A 37 22.27 11.11 -12.40
CA ALA A 37 22.45 11.98 -11.23
C ALA A 37 23.92 12.04 -10.76
N ILE A 38 24.57 10.88 -10.73
CA ILE A 38 26.01 10.77 -10.47
C ILE A 38 26.82 11.56 -11.49
N ALA A 39 26.48 11.49 -12.77
CA ALA A 39 27.19 12.22 -13.82
C ALA A 39 27.02 13.74 -13.69
N LEU A 40 25.79 14.23 -13.43
CA LEU A 40 25.49 15.66 -13.29
C LEU A 40 26.15 16.30 -12.06
N SER A 41 26.12 15.61 -10.92
CA SER A 41 26.81 16.08 -9.69
C SER A 41 28.33 16.23 -9.86
N GLN A 42 28.90 15.70 -10.94
CA GLN A 42 30.34 15.82 -11.28
C GLN A 42 30.63 16.89 -12.36
N SER A 43 29.61 17.58 -12.88
CA SER A 43 29.79 18.53 -13.98
C SER A 43 30.52 19.81 -13.54
N PRO A 44 31.37 20.42 -14.41
CA PRO A 44 32.09 21.66 -14.09
C PRO A 44 31.20 22.88 -13.80
N GLU A 45 29.92 22.80 -14.16
CA GLU A 45 28.89 23.84 -13.98
C GLU A 45 28.31 23.83 -12.56
N CYS A 46 28.59 22.79 -11.76
CA CYS A 46 28.26 22.69 -10.34
C CYS A 46 29.14 23.67 -9.52
N ARG A 47 28.71 24.93 -9.43
CA ARG A 47 29.52 26.08 -8.97
C ARG A 47 29.81 26.16 -7.46
N SER A 48 29.41 25.20 -6.62
CA SER A 48 29.41 25.40 -5.16
C SER A 48 30.44 24.62 -4.33
N VAL A 49 31.38 23.86 -4.89
CA VAL A 49 32.27 23.05 -4.03
C VAL A 49 33.73 23.02 -4.49
N GLU A 50 34.63 23.46 -3.60
CA GLU A 50 36.07 23.20 -3.67
C GLU A 50 36.37 21.70 -3.85
N ARG A 51 37.39 21.40 -4.66
CA ARG A 51 37.73 20.04 -5.10
C ARG A 51 38.43 19.26 -3.99
N PHE A 52 37.76 18.29 -3.37
CA PHE A 52 38.38 17.34 -2.43
C PHE A 52 39.08 16.16 -3.14
N SER A 53 39.94 15.42 -2.44
CA SER A 53 40.69 14.27 -2.95
C SER A 53 40.33 13.00 -2.16
N ASN A 54 39.93 11.91 -2.85
CA ASN A 54 39.41 10.59 -2.37
C ASN A 54 37.93 10.54 -1.90
N PRO A 55 36.98 9.96 -2.66
CA PRO A 55 35.59 9.75 -2.22
C PRO A 55 35.43 8.48 -1.38
N VAL A 56 34.35 8.43 -0.59
CA VAL A 56 33.85 7.22 0.07
C VAL A 56 32.34 7.21 -0.13
N ILE A 57 31.76 6.16 -0.71
CA ILE A 57 30.30 6.07 -0.92
C ILE A 57 29.69 5.17 0.15
N LEU A 58 28.55 5.58 0.70
CA LEU A 58 27.76 4.79 1.63
C LEU A 58 26.43 4.41 0.97
N ASP A 59 26.26 3.13 0.64
CA ASP A 59 25.04 2.57 0.07
C ASP A 59 24.21 1.91 1.18
N ILE A 60 23.13 2.56 1.61
CA ILE A 60 22.26 2.13 2.70
C ILE A 60 21.08 1.37 2.11
N GLY A 61 20.87 0.14 2.58
CA GLY A 61 19.86 -0.76 1.99
C GLY A 61 20.30 -1.30 0.63
N CYS A 62 21.58 -1.65 0.47
CA CYS A 62 22.18 -1.93 -0.82
C CYS A 62 21.61 -3.15 -1.58
N GLY A 63 20.86 -4.04 -0.92
CA GLY A 63 20.23 -5.20 -1.55
C GLY A 63 21.25 -6.05 -2.35
N SER A 64 21.05 -6.13 -3.67
CA SER A 64 21.97 -6.81 -4.60
C SER A 64 23.33 -6.12 -4.79
N GLY A 65 23.51 -4.92 -4.23
CA GLY A 65 24.69 -4.08 -4.41
C GLY A 65 24.75 -3.37 -5.77
N ILE A 66 23.68 -3.40 -6.57
CA ILE A 66 23.67 -2.80 -7.92
C ILE A 66 24.06 -1.31 -7.88
N LEU A 67 23.58 -0.52 -6.92
CA LEU A 67 23.91 0.90 -6.81
C LEU A 67 25.37 1.11 -6.41
N SER A 68 25.92 0.29 -5.51
CA SER A 68 27.35 0.24 -5.21
C SER A 68 28.20 -0.06 -6.46
N ILE A 69 27.82 -1.06 -7.27
CA ILE A 69 28.54 -1.42 -8.51
C ILE A 69 28.44 -0.29 -9.54
N VAL A 70 27.24 0.27 -9.77
CA VAL A 70 27.05 1.41 -10.67
C VAL A 70 27.91 2.58 -10.22
N SER A 71 27.94 2.87 -8.92
CA SER A 71 28.76 3.93 -8.34
C SER A 71 30.27 3.70 -8.60
N ALA A 72 30.75 2.49 -8.37
CA ALA A 72 32.15 2.13 -8.64
C ALA A 72 32.50 2.24 -10.14
N ARG A 73 31.59 1.89 -11.05
CA ARG A 73 31.80 1.95 -12.51
C ARG A 73 31.70 3.36 -13.09
N THR A 74 30.85 4.21 -12.53
CA THR A 74 30.45 5.48 -13.15
C THR A 74 31.09 6.70 -12.49
N THR A 75 31.49 6.59 -11.23
CA THR A 75 32.04 7.72 -10.49
C THR A 75 33.56 7.77 -10.64
N LYS A 76 34.10 8.99 -10.82
CA LYS A 76 35.45 9.35 -10.36
C LYS A 76 35.36 10.24 -9.11
N ALA A 77 34.25 10.11 -8.37
CA ALA A 77 33.72 11.15 -7.49
C ALA A 77 34.68 11.56 -6.38
N LYS A 78 34.39 12.68 -5.71
CA LYS A 78 35.24 13.32 -4.70
C LYS A 78 34.45 13.79 -3.47
N LYS A 79 33.28 13.18 -3.23
CA LYS A 79 32.38 13.45 -2.09
C LYS A 79 31.77 12.16 -1.56
N ILE A 80 31.38 12.19 -0.28
CA ILE A 80 30.59 11.13 0.34
C ILE A 80 29.14 11.30 -0.08
N ILE A 81 28.58 10.24 -0.67
CA ILE A 81 27.18 10.18 -1.04
C ILE A 81 26.54 9.05 -0.25
N ALA A 82 25.55 9.39 0.57
CA ALA A 82 24.66 8.42 1.17
C ALA A 82 23.55 8.12 0.19
N PHE A 83 23.39 6.85 -0.15
CA PHE A 83 22.31 6.38 -0.99
C PHE A 83 21.33 5.60 -0.14
N SER A 84 20.05 5.90 -0.26
CA SER A 84 19.02 5.05 0.34
C SER A 84 17.90 4.82 -0.64
N GLU A 85 17.64 3.55 -0.94
CA GLU A 85 16.43 3.10 -1.63
C GLU A 85 15.46 2.41 -0.66
N THR A 86 15.51 2.78 0.63
CA THR A 86 14.58 2.31 1.66
C THR A 86 13.27 3.10 1.61
N VAL A 87 12.57 3.05 0.48
CA VAL A 87 11.33 3.80 0.23
C VAL A 87 10.20 2.87 -0.16
N ASP A 88 9.06 3.02 0.51
CA ASP A 88 7.83 2.33 0.15
C ASP A 88 6.86 3.22 -0.62
N SER A 89 5.61 2.74 -0.80
CA SER A 89 4.57 3.45 -1.56
C SER A 89 4.22 4.84 -1.01
N ALA A 90 4.55 5.11 0.26
CA ALA A 90 4.35 6.41 0.90
C ALA A 90 5.68 7.05 1.38
N ILE A 91 6.82 6.62 0.81
CA ILE A 91 8.20 7.02 1.16
C ILE A 91 8.67 6.59 2.55
N PHE A 92 7.82 6.71 3.56
CA PHE A 92 8.22 6.76 4.95
C PHE A 92 8.23 5.40 5.68
N GLY A 93 7.44 4.42 5.25
CA GLY A 93 7.21 3.21 6.07
C GLY A 93 8.39 2.23 6.14
N GLU A 94 9.47 2.47 5.38
CA GLU A 94 10.76 1.79 5.53
C GLU A 94 11.79 2.59 6.35
N ASN A 95 11.32 3.55 7.16
CA ASN A 95 12.15 4.30 8.11
C ASN A 95 13.31 5.08 7.46
N ILE A 96 13.11 5.60 6.24
CA ILE A 96 14.12 6.43 5.56
C ILE A 96 14.53 7.64 6.40
N LEU A 97 13.60 8.25 7.14
CA LEU A 97 13.86 9.45 7.92
C LEU A 97 14.89 9.22 9.03
N SER A 98 14.64 8.22 9.89
CA SER A 98 15.54 7.87 10.99
C SER A 98 16.86 7.30 10.47
N THR A 99 16.81 6.53 9.38
CA THR A 99 18.00 5.94 8.76
C THR A 99 18.96 7.02 8.25
N ILE A 100 18.45 8.03 7.54
CA ILE A 100 19.28 9.14 7.03
C ILE A 100 19.78 10.01 8.18
N GLN A 101 18.95 10.33 9.17
CA GLN A 101 19.37 11.11 10.34
C GLN A 101 20.51 10.43 11.11
N ASP A 102 20.38 9.14 11.38
CA ASP A 102 21.41 8.37 12.07
C ASP A 102 22.72 8.29 11.25
N ALA A 103 22.61 8.16 9.93
CA ALA A 103 23.77 8.24 9.04
C ALA A 103 24.42 9.63 9.08
N GLN A 104 23.63 10.71 9.04
CA GLN A 104 24.12 12.09 9.16
C GLN A 104 24.86 12.33 10.49
N ASP A 105 24.35 11.76 11.58
CA ASP A 105 24.93 11.94 12.91
C ASP A 105 26.23 11.15 13.12
N ARG A 106 26.36 9.97 12.52
CA ARG A 106 27.45 9.03 12.85
C ARG A 106 28.40 8.70 11.71
N LEU A 107 27.94 8.79 10.46
CA LEU A 107 28.64 8.22 9.30
C LEU A 107 29.02 9.26 8.24
N LEU A 108 28.22 10.33 8.09
CA LEU A 108 28.42 11.34 7.05
C LEU A 108 29.21 12.53 7.58
N LYS A 109 30.00 13.13 6.69
CA LYS A 109 30.64 14.44 6.92
C LYS A 109 29.66 15.56 6.65
N GLU A 110 29.90 16.74 7.23
CA GLU A 110 29.05 17.95 7.04
C GLU A 110 28.83 18.34 5.57
N ASP A 111 29.77 18.04 4.68
CA ASP A 111 29.71 18.37 3.25
C ASP A 111 29.17 17.24 2.35
N SER A 112 28.69 16.15 2.97
CA SER A 112 28.11 15.00 2.28
C SER A 112 26.78 15.34 1.63
N ILE A 113 26.43 14.59 0.59
CA ILE A 113 25.15 14.73 -0.11
C ILE A 113 24.35 13.44 0.06
N VAL A 114 23.07 13.56 0.38
CA VAL A 114 22.13 12.43 0.41
C VAL A 114 21.39 12.35 -0.92
N ILE A 115 21.31 11.15 -1.49
CA ILE A 115 20.55 10.83 -2.70
C ILE A 115 19.58 9.66 -2.39
N PRO A 116 18.26 9.78 -2.65
CA PRO A 116 17.59 10.94 -3.23
C PRO A 116 17.75 12.20 -2.38
N SER A 117 17.82 13.36 -3.03
CA SER A 117 17.95 14.65 -2.33
C SER A 117 16.63 15.10 -1.76
N LYS A 118 15.52 14.81 -2.46
CA LYS A 118 14.19 15.28 -2.06
C LYS A 118 13.11 14.26 -2.43
N ALA A 119 12.09 14.15 -1.58
CA ALA A 119 10.85 13.45 -1.89
C ALA A 119 9.65 14.41 -1.85
N THR A 120 8.67 14.19 -2.71
CA THR A 120 7.39 14.90 -2.68
C THR A 120 6.26 13.89 -2.83
N LEU A 121 5.34 13.88 -1.86
CA LEU A 121 4.10 13.09 -1.89
C LEU A 121 2.95 13.94 -2.42
N TYR A 122 2.26 13.35 -3.38
CA TYR A 122 1.06 13.86 -3.98
C TYR A 122 -0.17 13.13 -3.45
N PHE A 123 -1.30 13.81 -3.35
CA PHE A 123 -2.55 13.24 -2.85
C PHE A 123 -3.73 13.58 -3.74
N ALA A 124 -4.65 12.63 -3.88
CA ALA A 124 -5.92 12.84 -4.58
C ALA A 124 -7.05 11.99 -3.98
N ALA A 125 -8.30 12.44 -4.16
CA ALA A 125 -9.48 11.68 -3.82
C ALA A 125 -9.66 10.51 -4.80
N LEU A 126 -9.85 9.29 -4.27
CA LEU A 126 -9.93 8.05 -5.01
C LEU A 126 -11.32 7.41 -4.86
N GLU A 127 -11.95 7.13 -5.99
CA GLU A 127 -13.14 6.29 -6.08
C GLU A 127 -12.71 4.91 -6.58
N SER A 128 -13.05 3.88 -5.81
CA SER A 128 -13.02 2.48 -6.22
C SER A 128 -13.80 1.66 -5.20
N PRO A 129 -14.89 0.99 -5.62
CA PRO A 129 -15.65 0.11 -4.73
C PRO A 129 -14.81 -1.00 -4.09
N ASP A 130 -13.74 -1.43 -4.78
CA ASP A 130 -12.80 -2.46 -4.29
C ASP A 130 -12.10 -2.05 -2.99
N ILE A 131 -11.92 -0.74 -2.75
CA ILE A 131 -11.35 -0.24 -1.49
C ILE A 131 -12.33 -0.46 -0.34
N ALA A 132 -13.59 -0.10 -0.53
CA ALA A 132 -14.62 -0.24 0.50
C ALA A 132 -14.88 -1.71 0.86
N THR A 133 -14.89 -2.59 -0.14
CA THR A 133 -15.08 -4.05 0.06
C THR A 133 -13.90 -4.72 0.76
N ARG A 134 -12.70 -4.13 0.70
CA ARG A 134 -11.49 -4.61 1.40
C ARG A 134 -11.27 -3.96 2.77
N SER A 135 -11.90 -2.83 3.05
CA SER A 135 -11.65 -2.05 4.27
C SER A 135 -12.75 -2.12 5.31
N SER A 136 -13.98 -2.51 4.92
CA SER A 136 -15.14 -2.47 5.81
C SER A 136 -16.14 -3.58 5.52
N CYS A 137 -16.90 -4.01 6.53
CA CYS A 137 -18.03 -4.92 6.39
C CYS A 137 -19.13 -4.56 7.39
N GLU A 138 -20.35 -4.34 6.90
CA GLU A 138 -21.51 -4.05 7.75
C GLU A 138 -22.23 -5.32 8.21
N LEU A 139 -22.44 -5.48 9.52
CA LEU A 139 -23.06 -6.63 10.19
C LEU A 139 -24.32 -6.20 10.98
N GLY A 140 -25.25 -5.52 10.31
CA GLY A 140 -26.44 -4.96 10.96
C GLY A 140 -26.11 -3.66 11.69
N ASP A 141 -26.11 -3.70 13.03
CA ASP A 141 -25.80 -2.58 13.95
C ASP A 141 -24.30 -2.37 14.20
N ILE A 142 -23.46 -3.31 13.73
CA ILE A 142 -22.00 -3.28 13.84
C ILE A 142 -21.36 -3.06 12.47
N VAL A 143 -20.22 -2.39 12.44
CA VAL A 143 -19.34 -2.29 11.27
C VAL A 143 -17.95 -2.79 11.67
N LEU A 144 -17.45 -3.78 10.95
CA LEU A 144 -16.07 -4.19 11.03
C LEU A 144 -15.23 -3.30 10.12
N LEU A 145 -14.13 -2.76 10.65
CA LEU A 145 -13.16 -1.99 9.88
C LEU A 145 -11.79 -2.65 9.92
N SER A 146 -11.11 -2.64 8.78
CA SER A 146 -9.71 -3.02 8.69
C SER A 146 -8.87 -2.10 9.57
N THR A 147 -7.72 -2.59 10.01
CA THR A 147 -6.82 -1.84 10.91
C THR A 147 -6.44 -0.47 10.32
N ASN A 148 -6.19 -0.40 9.00
CA ASN A 148 -5.75 0.81 8.28
C ASN A 148 -6.91 1.80 8.03
N CYS A 149 -8.16 1.35 8.09
CA CYS A 149 -9.33 2.22 8.03
C CYS A 149 -9.77 2.67 9.44
N PHE A 150 -9.64 1.78 10.43
CA PHE A 150 -9.97 2.09 11.83
C PHE A 150 -9.01 3.09 12.47
N SER A 151 -7.77 3.18 11.98
CA SER A 151 -6.77 4.15 12.47
C SER A 151 -7.26 5.61 12.45
N HIS A 152 -8.29 5.92 11.66
CA HIS A 152 -8.94 7.22 11.63
C HIS A 152 -9.79 7.51 12.88
N TYR A 153 -10.37 6.48 13.50
CA TYR A 153 -11.26 6.61 14.67
C TYR A 153 -10.54 6.47 16.00
N ASN A 154 -9.37 5.82 16.02
CA ASN A 154 -8.57 5.65 17.23
C ASN A 154 -7.07 5.85 16.94
N LEU A 155 -6.64 7.10 17.14
CA LEU A 155 -5.25 7.53 16.95
C LEU A 155 -4.29 7.00 18.02
N GLU A 156 -4.77 6.54 19.17
CA GLU A 156 -3.93 6.03 20.26
C GLU A 156 -3.53 4.57 20.06
N SER A 157 -4.18 3.88 19.12
CA SER A 157 -3.87 2.48 18.88
C SER A 157 -2.54 2.33 18.14
N ASN A 158 -1.67 1.43 18.62
CA ASN A 158 -0.49 0.97 17.88
C ASN A 158 -1.01 0.22 16.64
N VAL A 159 -1.00 0.87 15.49
CA VAL A 159 -1.45 0.35 14.19
C VAL A 159 -0.19 -0.02 13.40
N ASP A 160 -0.21 -1.07 12.58
CA ASP A 160 0.95 -1.48 11.77
C ASP A 160 1.20 -0.53 10.57
N SER A 161 0.15 0.06 9.97
CA SER A 161 0.25 1.11 8.94
C SER A 161 -1.10 1.82 8.71
N GLY A 162 -1.06 3.10 8.36
CA GLY A 162 -2.23 3.95 8.05
C GLY A 162 -2.81 3.77 6.64
N TYR A 163 -2.18 2.94 5.80
CA TYR A 163 -2.54 2.79 4.39
C TYR A 163 -2.28 1.37 3.89
N THR A 164 -2.94 0.98 2.81
CA THR A 164 -2.64 -0.23 2.04
C THR A 164 -1.93 0.16 0.73
N CYS A 165 -1.38 -0.81 0.01
CA CYS A 165 -0.64 -0.57 -1.22
C CYS A 165 -1.25 -1.42 -2.35
N ALA A 166 -1.47 -0.79 -3.50
CA ALA A 166 -1.85 -1.50 -4.72
C ALA A 166 -1.41 -0.70 -5.95
N HIS A 167 -1.18 -1.39 -7.07
CA HIS A 167 -1.22 -0.70 -8.35
C HIS A 167 -2.68 -0.34 -8.62
N LEU A 168 -3.00 0.95 -8.78
CA LEU A 168 -4.41 1.35 -8.95
C LEU A 168 -5.06 0.68 -10.18
N ALA A 169 -4.28 0.39 -11.22
CA ALA A 169 -4.73 -0.32 -12.41
C ALA A 169 -5.16 -1.78 -12.17
N GLU A 170 -4.80 -2.37 -11.02
CA GLU A 170 -5.10 -3.76 -10.66
C GLU A 170 -6.33 -3.90 -9.75
N LEU A 171 -6.99 -2.78 -9.39
CA LEU A 171 -8.22 -2.81 -8.60
C LEU A 171 -9.36 -3.46 -9.41
N THR A 172 -10.06 -4.42 -8.81
CA THR A 172 -11.02 -5.35 -9.47
C THR A 172 -12.16 -4.66 -10.24
N HIS A 173 -12.47 -3.41 -9.90
CA HIS A 173 -13.54 -2.61 -10.52
C HIS A 173 -13.03 -1.29 -11.12
N GLY A 174 -11.72 -1.19 -11.36
CA GLY A 174 -11.07 0.04 -11.77
C GLY A 174 -11.09 1.12 -10.69
N TYR A 175 -10.74 2.34 -11.09
CA TYR A 175 -10.69 3.49 -10.21
C TYR A 175 -10.96 4.80 -10.96
N ASN A 176 -11.37 5.84 -10.22
CA ASN A 176 -11.39 7.22 -10.70
C ASN A 176 -10.66 8.13 -9.73
N ILE A 177 -9.85 9.04 -10.27
CA ILE A 177 -9.34 10.19 -9.51
C ILE A 177 -10.40 11.30 -9.56
N LEU A 178 -10.93 11.69 -8.40
CA LEU A 178 -12.07 12.61 -8.29
C LEU A 178 -11.68 14.06 -8.01
N SER A 179 -10.43 14.33 -7.60
CA SER A 179 -9.95 15.67 -7.24
C SER A 179 -8.77 16.13 -8.09
N GLU A 180 -8.45 17.41 -7.95
CA GLU A 180 -7.11 17.90 -8.28
C GLU A 180 -6.04 17.17 -7.46
N LEU A 181 -4.85 17.12 -8.04
CA LEU A 181 -3.66 16.62 -7.38
C LEU A 181 -3.06 17.72 -6.50
N ILE A 182 -2.76 17.41 -5.25
CA ILE A 182 -2.08 18.34 -4.33
C ILE A 182 -0.70 17.83 -3.95
N GLU A 183 0.25 18.74 -3.77
CA GLU A 183 1.55 18.49 -3.13
C GLU A 183 1.42 18.83 -1.65
N ALA A 184 1.40 17.81 -0.79
CA ALA A 184 1.10 18.04 0.63
C ALA A 184 2.29 17.81 1.57
N ILE A 185 3.17 16.88 1.22
CA ILE A 185 4.39 16.60 1.99
C ILE A 185 5.58 16.62 1.05
N SER A 186 6.56 17.43 1.41
CA SER A 186 7.82 17.54 0.70
C SER A 186 8.95 17.56 1.72
N VAL A 187 9.97 16.72 1.51
CA VAL A 187 11.13 16.63 2.39
C VAL A 187 12.41 16.70 1.57
N ASP A 188 13.29 17.64 1.93
CA ASP A 188 14.69 17.61 1.50
C ASP A 188 15.48 16.78 2.52
N PHE A 189 16.04 15.67 2.07
CA PHE A 189 16.82 14.75 2.91
C PHE A 189 18.16 15.36 3.36
N ASN A 190 18.57 16.48 2.77
CA ASN A 190 19.74 17.26 3.18
C ASN A 190 19.37 18.41 4.14
N ASP A 191 18.07 18.66 4.38
CA ASP A 191 17.59 19.62 5.37
C ASP A 191 17.24 18.92 6.68
N ARG A 192 18.18 18.98 7.63
CA ARG A 192 18.03 18.33 8.94
C ARG A 192 16.80 18.80 9.71
N HIS A 193 16.40 20.07 9.57
CA HIS A 193 15.23 20.59 10.28
C HIS A 193 13.93 20.00 9.75
N GLN A 194 13.79 19.88 8.43
CA GLN A 194 12.63 19.20 7.83
C GLN A 194 12.56 17.73 8.24
N MET A 195 13.71 17.05 8.23
CA MET A 195 13.83 15.65 8.66
C MET A 195 13.40 15.48 10.13
N GLU A 196 13.89 16.33 11.03
CA GLU A 196 13.55 16.32 12.46
C GLU A 196 12.06 16.58 12.68
N LEU A 197 11.47 17.55 11.97
CA LEU A 197 10.05 17.85 12.07
C LEU A 197 9.18 16.65 11.67
N LEU A 198 9.50 16.02 10.54
CA LEU A 198 8.76 14.86 10.04
C LEU A 198 8.99 13.62 10.92
N ASN A 199 10.21 13.39 11.41
CA ASN A 199 10.51 12.26 12.27
C ASN A 199 10.05 12.42 13.72
N SER A 200 9.59 13.61 14.12
CA SER A 200 9.11 13.89 15.49
C SER A 200 7.87 13.08 15.90
N GLY A 201 7.15 12.48 14.94
CA GLY A 201 5.87 11.83 15.16
C GLY A 201 4.72 12.80 15.46
N THR A 202 4.96 14.11 15.37
CA THR A 202 3.99 15.16 15.66
C THR A 202 3.57 15.98 14.44
N PHE A 203 4.13 15.69 13.26
CA PHE A 203 3.80 16.41 12.04
C PHE A 203 2.31 16.26 11.70
N ARG A 204 1.64 17.41 11.52
CA ARG A 204 0.24 17.50 11.11
C ARG A 204 0.04 18.68 10.17
N THR A 205 -0.77 18.50 9.14
CA THR A 205 -1.17 19.59 8.23
C THR A 205 -2.56 19.35 7.66
N ASN A 206 -3.28 20.43 7.35
CA ASN A 206 -4.57 20.37 6.69
C ASN A 206 -4.42 20.75 5.23
N CYS A 207 -5.08 20.00 4.35
CA CYS A 207 -5.04 20.22 2.91
C CYS A 207 -6.45 20.22 2.32
N LYS A 208 -6.59 20.78 1.11
CA LYS A 208 -7.87 20.92 0.41
C LYS A 208 -7.83 20.16 -0.91
N LEU A 209 -8.71 19.18 -1.07
CA LEU A 209 -8.93 18.47 -2.32
C LEU A 209 -10.11 19.10 -3.05
N ARG A 210 -9.85 19.82 -4.14
CA ARG A 210 -10.91 20.36 -5.02
C ARG A 210 -11.43 19.25 -5.92
N ILE A 211 -12.71 18.93 -5.81
CA ILE A 211 -13.34 17.86 -6.59
C ILE A 211 -13.55 18.33 -8.03
N ILE A 212 -12.97 17.60 -8.98
CA ILE A 212 -13.09 17.86 -10.43
C ILE A 212 -14.21 17.04 -11.06
N LYS A 213 -14.57 15.92 -10.45
CA LYS A 213 -15.61 15.00 -10.90
C LYS A 213 -16.37 14.47 -9.69
N GLY A 214 -17.70 14.61 -9.71
CA GLY A 214 -18.55 14.04 -8.67
C GLY A 214 -18.50 12.51 -8.68
N GLY A 215 -18.69 11.90 -7.50
CA GLY A 215 -18.56 10.46 -7.30
C GLY A 215 -18.57 10.08 -5.82
N VAL A 216 -18.05 8.89 -5.53
CA VAL A 216 -17.94 8.35 -4.17
C VAL A 216 -16.47 8.18 -3.79
N ILE A 217 -15.99 8.96 -2.83
CA ILE A 217 -14.65 8.81 -2.28
C ILE A 217 -14.64 7.56 -1.39
N ASN A 218 -13.95 6.51 -1.84
CA ASN A 218 -13.69 5.30 -1.06
C ASN A 218 -12.32 5.35 -0.36
N GLY A 219 -11.44 6.23 -0.79
CA GLY A 219 -10.13 6.44 -0.17
C GLY A 219 -9.47 7.73 -0.64
N ILE A 220 -8.36 8.06 0.02
CA ILE A 220 -7.38 9.03 -0.47
C ILE A 220 -6.21 8.21 -1.00
N THR A 221 -5.68 8.54 -2.17
CA THR A 221 -4.48 7.89 -2.69
C THR A 221 -3.29 8.83 -2.61
N SER A 222 -2.11 8.25 -2.44
CA SER A 222 -0.85 8.97 -2.53
C SER A 222 0.16 8.22 -3.39
N TRP A 223 0.97 9.01 -4.09
CA TRP A 223 2.16 8.57 -4.78
C TRP A 223 3.23 9.65 -4.68
N PHE A 224 4.46 9.32 -5.02
CA PHE A 224 5.58 10.21 -4.83
C PHE A 224 6.30 10.57 -6.12
N LYS A 225 7.14 11.59 -6.00
CA LYS A 225 8.26 11.88 -6.88
C LYS A 225 9.53 11.98 -6.05
N LEU A 226 10.54 11.20 -6.40
CA LEU A 226 11.87 11.25 -5.78
C LEU A 226 12.82 11.98 -6.72
N TYR A 227 13.50 12.97 -6.17
CA TYR A 227 14.51 13.76 -6.86
C TYR A 227 15.87 13.25 -6.39
N THR A 228 16.74 12.96 -7.36
CA THR A 228 18.09 12.45 -7.07
C THR A 228 19.08 13.59 -6.96
N TYR A 229 19.26 14.33 -8.04
CA TYR A 229 20.06 15.54 -8.13
C TYR A 229 19.46 16.48 -9.18
N GLU A 230 19.36 17.77 -8.87
CA GLU A 230 18.73 18.80 -9.72
C GLU A 230 17.35 18.37 -10.24
N ASN A 231 17.17 18.32 -11.57
CA ASN A 231 15.90 18.02 -12.24
C ASN A 231 15.71 16.53 -12.55
N ILE A 232 16.60 15.65 -12.08
CA ILE A 232 16.47 14.21 -12.31
C ILE A 232 15.57 13.59 -11.25
N SER A 233 14.46 13.00 -11.69
CA SER A 233 13.47 12.39 -10.80
C SER A 233 12.86 11.10 -11.32
N ILE A 234 12.40 10.27 -10.39
CA ILE A 234 11.49 9.14 -10.64
C ILE A 234 10.14 9.44 -10.00
N SER A 235 9.06 8.83 -10.52
CA SER A 235 7.73 8.96 -9.96
C SER A 235 7.05 7.62 -9.85
N SER A 236 6.26 7.43 -8.79
CA SER A 236 5.38 6.28 -8.58
C SER A 236 3.91 6.57 -8.92
N SER A 237 3.65 7.56 -9.80
CA SER A 237 2.29 7.87 -10.20
C SER A 237 1.61 6.67 -10.87
N PRO A 238 0.26 6.56 -10.85
CA PRO A 238 -0.45 5.45 -11.50
C PRO A 238 -0.19 5.33 -13.00
N THR A 239 0.25 6.41 -13.63
CA THR A 239 0.60 6.48 -15.05
C THR A 239 2.10 6.34 -15.30
N SER A 240 2.92 6.34 -14.26
CA SER A 240 4.31 5.94 -14.40
C SER A 240 4.36 4.42 -14.45
N HIS A 241 5.13 3.85 -15.38
CA HIS A 241 5.30 2.40 -15.48
C HIS A 241 6.32 1.89 -14.45
N SER A 242 6.18 2.40 -13.23
CA SER A 242 7.00 2.12 -12.06
C SER A 242 6.60 0.79 -11.42
N SER A 243 7.56 0.13 -10.79
CA SER A 243 7.32 -1.05 -9.94
C SER A 243 6.66 -0.70 -8.60
N TRP A 244 6.82 0.53 -8.11
CA TRP A 244 6.14 0.97 -6.88
C TRP A 244 4.62 1.03 -7.06
N GLN A 245 3.94 0.51 -6.05
CA GLN A 245 2.50 0.64 -5.86
C GLN A 245 2.16 2.05 -5.35
N GLN A 246 0.87 2.39 -5.37
CA GLN A 246 0.35 3.60 -4.76
C GLN A 246 -0.14 3.30 -3.35
N ALA A 247 0.05 4.25 -2.44
CA ALA A 247 -0.56 4.21 -1.13
C ALA A 247 -2.07 4.54 -1.24
N ILE A 248 -2.89 3.79 -0.52
CA ILE A 248 -4.34 3.94 -0.45
C ILE A 248 -4.74 4.03 1.02
N LEU A 249 -5.36 5.14 1.39
CA LEU A 249 -5.86 5.45 2.73
C LEU A 249 -7.38 5.32 2.70
N PRO A 250 -7.95 4.18 3.14
CA PRO A 250 -9.38 3.89 2.98
C PRO A 250 -10.25 4.80 3.84
N VAL A 251 -11.28 5.39 3.25
CA VAL A 251 -12.22 6.27 3.96
C VAL A 251 -13.51 5.50 4.26
N TYR A 252 -13.91 5.54 5.53
CA TYR A 252 -15.21 5.07 5.97
C TYR A 252 -15.92 6.15 6.80
N PRO A 253 -17.26 6.28 6.70
CA PRO A 253 -18.06 5.80 5.58
C PRO A 253 -17.63 6.51 4.27
N PRO A 254 -17.82 5.90 3.09
CA PRO A 254 -17.51 6.56 1.83
C PRO A 254 -18.20 7.91 1.69
N LEU A 255 -17.50 8.92 1.13
CA LEU A 255 -18.04 10.27 0.99
C LEU A 255 -18.62 10.49 -0.41
N ILE A 256 -19.88 10.89 -0.49
CA ILE A 256 -20.50 11.32 -1.74
C ILE A 256 -20.13 12.78 -1.97
N VAL A 257 -19.56 13.08 -3.14
CA VAL A 257 -19.10 14.43 -3.49
C VAL A 257 -19.58 14.86 -4.87
N GLN A 258 -19.71 16.17 -5.07
CA GLN A 258 -20.04 16.80 -6.34
C GLN A 258 -18.86 17.57 -6.92
N ALA A 259 -18.85 17.76 -8.24
CA ALA A 259 -17.84 18.59 -8.89
C ALA A 259 -17.87 20.02 -8.34
N ASN A 260 -16.69 20.61 -8.15
CA ASN A 260 -16.42 21.90 -7.52
C ASN A 260 -16.58 21.96 -5.99
N GLU A 261 -16.97 20.87 -5.33
CA GLU A 261 -16.84 20.78 -3.88
C GLU A 261 -15.37 20.74 -3.44
N THR A 262 -15.12 21.06 -2.18
CA THR A 262 -13.79 20.95 -1.58
C THR A 262 -13.87 20.07 -0.36
N VAL A 263 -13.06 19.02 -0.33
CA VAL A 263 -12.89 18.14 0.83
C VAL A 263 -11.64 18.56 1.57
N GLU A 264 -11.78 18.97 2.82
CA GLU A 264 -10.63 19.22 3.69
C GLU A 264 -10.14 17.91 4.31
N ILE A 265 -8.85 17.66 4.22
CA ILE A 265 -8.19 16.46 4.78
C ILE A 265 -7.15 16.89 5.83
N GLU A 266 -7.05 16.14 6.91
CA GLU A 266 -5.92 16.20 7.86
C GLU A 266 -4.93 15.11 7.49
N LEU A 267 -3.66 15.49 7.37
CA LEU A 267 -2.52 14.62 7.13
C LEU A 267 -1.64 14.63 8.36
N PHE A 268 -1.14 13.46 8.75
CA PHE A 268 -0.22 13.35 9.87
C PHE A 268 0.74 12.19 9.71
N LEU A 269 1.93 12.37 10.27
CA LEU A 269 3.00 11.38 10.29
C LEU A 269 3.25 11.02 11.75
N LYS A 270 2.87 9.81 12.16
CA LYS A 270 3.14 9.31 13.51
C LYS A 270 4.57 8.84 13.67
N GLU A 271 4.97 8.60 14.91
CA GLU A 271 6.21 7.89 15.25
C GLU A 271 6.29 6.56 14.46
N GLY A 272 7.50 6.22 13.99
CA GLY A 272 7.68 5.11 13.03
C GLY A 272 7.23 5.45 11.61
N ALA A 273 7.06 6.74 11.31
CA ALA A 273 6.86 7.27 9.96
C ALA A 273 5.58 6.75 9.27
N GLN A 274 4.53 6.54 10.06
CA GLN A 274 3.23 6.07 9.57
C GLN A 274 2.40 7.24 9.04
N LEU A 275 2.25 7.30 7.72
CA LEU A 275 1.40 8.29 7.04
C LEU A 275 -0.07 7.95 7.23
N ILE A 276 -0.86 8.93 7.68
CA ILE A 276 -2.31 8.84 7.70
C ILE A 276 -2.89 10.12 7.09
N ALA A 277 -3.97 9.95 6.33
CA ALA A 277 -4.72 10.99 5.66
C ALA A 277 -6.20 10.71 5.87
N MET A 278 -6.97 11.69 6.31
CA MET A 278 -8.42 11.52 6.45
C MET A 278 -9.20 12.80 6.20
N PRO A 279 -10.44 12.71 5.71
CA PRO A 279 -11.36 13.85 5.66
C PRO A 279 -11.63 14.38 7.08
N ILE A 280 -11.57 15.70 7.25
CA ILE A 280 -11.86 16.38 8.53
C ILE A 280 -13.34 16.28 8.87
N SER A 281 -14.20 16.42 7.86
CA SER A 281 -15.65 16.26 8.01
C SER A 281 -16.05 14.87 7.55
N GLN A 282 -16.61 14.08 8.48
CA GLN A 282 -17.15 12.76 8.19
C GLN A 282 -18.61 12.65 8.64
N PRO A 283 -19.43 11.85 7.94
CA PRO A 283 -20.77 11.51 8.39
C PRO A 283 -20.71 10.83 9.76
N LYS A 284 -21.66 11.16 10.63
CA LYS A 284 -21.83 10.46 11.90
C LYS A 284 -22.25 9.02 11.61
N VAL A 285 -21.48 8.06 12.13
CA VAL A 285 -21.84 6.65 12.08
C VAL A 285 -22.64 6.31 13.34
N ALA A 286 -23.90 5.91 13.16
CA ALA A 286 -24.77 5.49 14.27
C ALA A 286 -24.48 4.05 14.73
N LYS A 287 -23.77 3.28 13.92
CA LYS A 287 -23.40 1.88 14.17
C LYS A 287 -22.16 1.79 15.04
N GLU A 288 -22.04 0.69 15.79
CA GLU A 288 -20.82 0.39 16.55
C GLU A 288 -19.67 0.06 15.58
N LEU A 289 -18.54 0.75 15.72
CA LEU A 289 -17.35 0.51 14.91
C LEU A 289 -16.38 -0.41 15.66
N LEU A 290 -16.02 -1.54 15.07
CA LEU A 290 -15.07 -2.48 15.64
C LEU A 290 -13.83 -2.62 14.75
N ARG A 291 -12.66 -2.51 15.38
CA ARG A 291 -11.38 -2.81 14.76
C ARG A 291 -11.19 -4.32 14.67
N VAL A 292 -10.80 -4.79 13.49
CA VAL A 292 -10.33 -6.15 13.30
C VAL A 292 -8.81 -6.17 13.21
N HIS A 293 -8.15 -6.84 14.15
CA HIS A 293 -6.69 -6.97 14.21
C HIS A 293 -6.19 -8.08 13.28
N GLY A 294 -5.11 -7.79 12.55
CA GLY A 294 -4.46 -8.73 11.63
C GLY A 294 -5.14 -8.76 10.27
N THR A 295 -4.54 -8.09 9.28
CA THR A 295 -4.98 -8.10 7.87
C THR A 295 -4.98 -9.49 7.22
N ASN A 296 -4.38 -10.48 7.91
CA ASN A 296 -4.37 -11.89 7.51
C ASN A 296 -5.43 -12.75 8.19
N ARG A 297 -6.21 -12.22 9.16
CA ARG A 297 -7.24 -13.01 9.86
C ARG A 297 -8.62 -12.90 9.25
N PHE A 298 -8.95 -11.78 8.60
CA PHE A 298 -10.28 -11.57 8.02
C PHE A 298 -10.22 -11.17 6.56
N ASP A 299 -10.88 -11.98 5.75
CA ASP A 299 -11.03 -11.78 4.33
C ASP A 299 -12.27 -10.92 4.06
N PHE A 300 -12.11 -9.59 4.16
CA PHE A 300 -13.18 -8.62 3.91
C PHE A 300 -13.87 -8.83 2.55
N PRO A 301 -13.14 -9.08 1.44
CA PRO A 301 -13.77 -9.47 0.19
C PRO A 301 -14.72 -10.67 0.33
N ALA A 302 -14.28 -11.76 0.97
CA ALA A 302 -15.15 -12.92 1.19
C ALA A 302 -16.36 -12.61 2.10
N LEU A 303 -16.17 -11.78 3.14
CA LEU A 303 -17.26 -11.31 4.00
C LEU A 303 -18.32 -10.56 3.21
N ASN A 304 -17.90 -9.73 2.27
CA ASN A 304 -18.76 -8.88 1.45
C ASN A 304 -19.32 -9.57 0.20
N ASP A 305 -18.89 -10.79 -0.10
CA ASP A 305 -19.22 -11.49 -1.34
C ASP A 305 -20.65 -12.06 -1.31
N LEU A 306 -21.52 -11.52 -2.17
CA LEU A 306 -22.91 -11.96 -2.29
C LEU A 306 -23.03 -13.42 -2.78
N PRO A 307 -22.27 -13.87 -3.79
CA PRO A 307 -22.27 -15.29 -4.18
C PRO A 307 -21.96 -16.27 -3.04
N ILE A 308 -20.95 -16.00 -2.20
CA ILE A 308 -20.62 -16.84 -1.04
C ILE A 308 -21.78 -16.88 -0.04
N ARG A 309 -22.40 -15.72 0.26
CA ARG A 309 -23.55 -15.63 1.16
C ARG A 309 -24.75 -16.42 0.63
N GLU A 310 -25.06 -16.29 -0.66
CA GLU A 310 -26.18 -17.01 -1.29
C GLU A 310 -25.90 -18.52 -1.42
N PHE A 311 -24.65 -18.93 -1.60
CA PHE A 311 -24.23 -20.33 -1.54
C PHE A 311 -24.57 -20.94 -0.17
N PHE A 312 -24.09 -20.32 0.91
CA PHE A 312 -24.35 -20.82 2.26
C PHE A 312 -25.83 -20.78 2.61
N LYS A 313 -26.54 -19.69 2.28
CA LYS A 313 -28.00 -19.58 2.50
C LYS A 313 -28.78 -20.72 1.86
N LYS A 314 -28.44 -21.12 0.63
CA LYS A 314 -29.08 -22.25 -0.05
C LYS A 314 -28.69 -23.59 0.57
N ALA A 315 -27.41 -23.78 0.92
CA ALA A 315 -26.91 -25.03 1.50
C ALA A 315 -27.50 -25.30 2.89
N ILE A 316 -27.56 -24.26 3.73
CA ILE A 316 -27.98 -24.31 5.13
C ILE A 316 -29.48 -24.62 5.27
N GLY A 317 -30.32 -24.18 4.34
CA GLY A 317 -31.80 -24.28 4.44
C GLY A 317 -32.38 -25.70 4.55
N SER A 318 -31.54 -26.74 4.46
CA SER A 318 -31.91 -28.16 4.56
C SER A 318 -31.61 -28.79 5.92
N TYR A 319 -30.97 -28.06 6.85
CA TYR A 319 -30.41 -28.59 8.10
C TYR A 319 -30.94 -27.82 9.32
N LYS A 320 -31.01 -28.47 10.49
CA LYS A 320 -31.58 -27.87 11.72
C LYS A 320 -30.54 -27.54 12.78
N ASN A 321 -29.48 -28.34 12.88
CA ASN A 321 -28.37 -28.17 13.80
C ASN A 321 -27.09 -27.90 13.00
N LEU A 322 -26.51 -26.71 13.15
CA LEU A 322 -25.35 -26.29 12.36
C LEU A 322 -24.16 -26.00 13.27
N LEU A 323 -23.01 -26.53 12.91
CA LEU A 323 -21.72 -26.10 13.44
C LEU A 323 -21.05 -25.16 12.44
N ASP A 324 -20.94 -23.89 12.76
CA ASP A 324 -20.26 -22.89 11.95
C ASP A 324 -18.79 -22.74 12.35
N LEU A 325 -17.90 -23.26 11.52
CA LEU A 325 -16.44 -23.07 11.61
C LEU A 325 -15.95 -21.98 10.66
N THR A 326 -16.86 -21.25 10.01
CA THR A 326 -16.48 -20.10 9.18
C THR A 326 -16.17 -18.88 10.04
N ASP A 327 -15.45 -17.94 9.45
CA ASP A 327 -15.23 -16.57 9.92
C ASP A 327 -16.15 -15.58 9.17
N LEU A 328 -17.20 -16.06 8.50
CA LEU A 328 -17.99 -15.29 7.55
C LEU A 328 -19.20 -14.55 8.16
N PHE A 329 -19.41 -14.67 9.47
CA PHE A 329 -20.55 -14.10 10.19
C PHE A 329 -21.90 -14.38 9.50
N LEU A 330 -22.07 -15.59 8.94
CA LEU A 330 -23.21 -15.97 8.09
C LEU A 330 -24.55 -15.61 8.73
N PHE A 331 -24.65 -15.78 10.05
CA PHE A 331 -25.85 -15.58 10.85
C PHE A 331 -26.19 -14.12 11.16
N ARG A 332 -25.28 -13.17 10.86
CA ARG A 332 -25.58 -11.72 10.82
C ARG A 332 -26.10 -11.28 9.44
N HIS A 333 -25.84 -12.06 8.40
CA HIS A 333 -26.19 -11.73 7.01
C HIS A 333 -27.42 -12.48 6.50
N ILE A 334 -27.72 -13.65 7.05
CA ILE A 334 -28.78 -14.53 6.59
C ILE A 334 -29.89 -14.54 7.65
N ASP A 335 -31.10 -14.11 7.29
CA ASP A 335 -32.28 -14.29 8.14
C ASP A 335 -32.74 -15.75 8.05
N LEU A 336 -32.71 -16.45 9.19
CA LEU A 336 -32.94 -17.89 9.30
C LEU A 336 -34.23 -18.26 10.04
N LYS A 337 -35.06 -17.26 10.36
CA LYS A 337 -36.17 -17.34 11.33
C LYS A 337 -37.15 -18.51 11.19
N ASP A 338 -37.22 -19.18 10.04
CA ASP A 338 -38.24 -20.22 9.80
C ASP A 338 -37.73 -21.65 9.67
N ARG A 339 -36.41 -21.94 9.77
CA ARG A 339 -35.89 -23.28 9.36
C ARG A 339 -34.80 -23.93 10.23
N ILE A 340 -34.06 -23.20 11.06
CA ILE A 340 -32.92 -23.74 11.83
C ILE A 340 -33.20 -23.68 13.32
N THR A 341 -32.91 -24.77 14.01
CA THR A 341 -33.24 -24.93 15.43
C THR A 341 -32.07 -24.53 16.34
N LYS A 342 -30.82 -24.81 15.95
CA LYS A 342 -29.62 -24.47 16.74
C LYS A 342 -28.39 -24.22 15.86
N VAL A 343 -27.65 -23.14 16.14
CA VAL A 343 -26.37 -22.82 15.50
C VAL A 343 -25.32 -22.66 16.58
N LYS A 344 -24.19 -23.34 16.43
CA LYS A 344 -23.03 -23.21 17.33
C LYS A 344 -21.79 -22.87 16.52
N THR A 345 -20.81 -22.21 17.13
CA THR A 345 -19.52 -21.88 16.52
C THR A 345 -18.38 -22.11 17.51
N LYS A 346 -17.19 -22.45 17.01
CA LYS A 346 -15.93 -22.43 17.78
C LYS A 346 -15.21 -21.08 17.68
N ASN A 347 -15.58 -20.21 16.73
CA ASN A 347 -14.93 -18.93 16.55
C ASN A 347 -15.41 -17.93 17.60
N SER A 348 -14.55 -17.62 18.56
CA SER A 348 -14.87 -16.73 19.69
C SER A 348 -15.25 -15.30 19.28
N LEU A 349 -14.79 -14.81 18.12
CA LEU A 349 -15.23 -13.51 17.62
C LEU A 349 -16.63 -13.59 17.01
N VAL A 350 -16.89 -14.62 16.19
CA VAL A 350 -18.25 -14.87 15.66
C VAL A 350 -19.23 -15.10 16.81
N GLN A 351 -18.83 -15.81 17.87
CA GLN A 351 -19.65 -15.98 19.06
C GLN A 351 -20.02 -14.65 19.71
N ARG A 352 -19.02 -13.79 19.98
CA ARG A 352 -19.25 -12.49 20.62
C ARG A 352 -20.12 -11.57 19.76
N LEU A 353 -19.86 -11.55 18.45
CA LEU A 353 -20.48 -10.58 17.56
C LEU A 353 -21.76 -11.08 16.92
N ALA A 354 -21.93 -12.36 16.62
CA ALA A 354 -23.11 -12.90 15.95
C ALA A 354 -24.17 -13.50 16.89
N GLN A 355 -23.90 -13.59 18.20
CA GLN A 355 -24.78 -14.18 19.22
C GLN A 355 -25.27 -15.64 18.97
N PRO A 356 -24.51 -16.58 18.38
CA PRO A 356 -24.88 -17.99 18.45
C PRO A 356 -24.68 -18.56 19.87
N ASP A 357 -25.47 -19.57 20.24
CA ASP A 357 -25.35 -20.28 21.52
C ASP A 357 -23.94 -20.88 21.70
N GLN A 358 -23.41 -20.90 22.95
CA GLN A 358 -22.11 -21.51 23.22
C GLN A 358 -22.09 -23.01 22.86
N LEU A 359 -20.95 -23.48 22.33
CA LEU A 359 -20.64 -24.91 22.26
C LEU A 359 -20.34 -25.48 23.65
N GLU A 360 -21.37 -25.62 24.48
CA GLU A 360 -21.39 -26.69 25.46
C GLU A 360 -21.50 -28.02 24.68
N LEU A 361 -20.50 -28.90 24.86
CA LEU A 361 -20.40 -30.18 24.16
C LEU A 361 -21.48 -31.17 24.60
N ASP A 362 -22.14 -30.90 25.72
CA ASP A 362 -23.23 -31.72 26.23
C ASP A 362 -24.49 -31.46 25.38
N ASP A 363 -25.02 -32.52 24.77
CA ASP A 363 -26.26 -32.58 23.96
C ASP A 363 -26.28 -31.89 22.58
N PHE A 364 -25.14 -31.49 21.99
CA PHE A 364 -25.09 -30.97 20.60
C PHE A 364 -24.52 -31.96 19.58
N VAL A 365 -25.32 -32.28 18.57
CA VAL A 365 -24.91 -33.08 17.40
C VAL A 365 -25.27 -32.29 16.13
N PRO A 366 -24.30 -31.80 15.35
CA PRO A 366 -24.59 -31.06 14.13
C PRO A 366 -25.11 -31.98 13.02
N ASP A 367 -26.10 -31.51 12.27
CA ASP A 367 -26.52 -32.13 11.00
C ASP A 367 -25.55 -31.75 9.88
N ALA A 368 -24.98 -30.55 9.95
CA ALA A 368 -23.96 -30.07 9.03
C ALA A 368 -22.88 -29.21 9.72
N ILE A 369 -21.67 -29.29 9.18
CA ILE A 369 -20.50 -28.50 9.57
C ILE A 369 -20.18 -27.55 8.41
N LEU A 370 -20.23 -26.25 8.66
CA LEU A 370 -19.94 -25.19 7.70
C LEU A 370 -18.47 -24.76 7.86
N PHE A 371 -17.76 -24.60 6.75
CA PHE A 371 -16.36 -24.22 6.76
C PHE A 371 -15.96 -23.50 5.46
N TRP A 372 -14.95 -22.64 5.55
CA TRP A 372 -14.44 -21.86 4.41
C TRP A 372 -12.90 -21.72 4.48
N PRO A 373 -12.13 -22.58 3.79
CA PRO A 373 -10.67 -22.59 3.87
C PRO A 373 -9.99 -21.65 2.88
N VAL A 374 -10.73 -21.10 1.93
CA VAL A 374 -10.17 -20.37 0.79
C VAL A 374 -10.13 -18.88 1.13
N SER A 375 -9.00 -18.23 0.84
CA SER A 375 -8.93 -16.77 0.83
C SER A 375 -9.05 -16.20 -0.59
N THR A 376 -9.48 -14.96 -0.70
CA THR A 376 -9.49 -14.17 -1.95
C THR A 376 -8.09 -13.85 -2.46
N ARG A 377 -7.04 -14.15 -1.68
CA ARG A 377 -5.64 -14.17 -2.12
C ARG A 377 -5.21 -15.52 -2.72
N GLY A 378 -6.12 -16.48 -2.80
CA GLY A 378 -5.87 -17.82 -3.36
C GLY A 378 -5.19 -18.79 -2.40
N TRP A 379 -5.19 -18.51 -1.10
CA TRP A 379 -4.57 -19.40 -0.10
C TRP A 379 -5.58 -20.40 0.45
N LEU A 380 -5.12 -21.61 0.75
CA LEU A 380 -5.86 -22.59 1.53
C LEU A 380 -5.33 -22.59 2.97
N SER A 381 -6.24 -22.49 3.94
CA SER A 381 -5.87 -22.45 5.36
C SER A 381 -5.75 -23.85 5.95
N ASP A 382 -4.50 -24.27 6.23
CA ASP A 382 -4.21 -25.53 6.92
C ASP A 382 -4.84 -25.61 8.32
N GLU A 383 -4.87 -24.48 9.04
CA GLU A 383 -5.51 -24.37 10.36
C GLU A 383 -7.00 -24.70 10.29
N LYS A 384 -7.74 -24.06 9.37
CA LYS A 384 -9.17 -24.32 9.20
C LYS A 384 -9.44 -25.74 8.71
N ILE A 385 -8.59 -26.30 7.84
CA ILE A 385 -8.70 -27.70 7.39
C ILE A 385 -8.49 -28.65 8.56
N THR A 386 -7.49 -28.39 9.41
CA THR A 386 -7.21 -29.20 10.60
C THR A 386 -8.38 -29.17 11.58
N GLU A 387 -8.92 -27.98 11.86
CA GLU A 387 -10.09 -27.81 12.74
C GLU A 387 -11.32 -28.57 12.20
N LEU A 388 -11.54 -28.54 10.88
CA LEU A 388 -12.59 -29.31 10.23
C LEU A 388 -12.40 -30.82 10.45
N LEU A 389 -11.18 -31.34 10.23
CA LEU A 389 -10.89 -32.76 10.38
C LEU A 389 -11.11 -33.24 11.82
N GLU A 390 -10.69 -32.45 12.81
CA GLU A 390 -10.97 -32.73 14.21
C GLU A 390 -12.48 -32.80 14.46
N CYS A 391 -13.25 -31.80 14.05
CA CYS A 391 -14.70 -31.78 14.25
C CYS A 391 -15.41 -32.94 13.53
N ALA A 392 -15.01 -33.23 12.29
CA ALA A 392 -15.56 -34.33 11.51
C ALA A 392 -15.29 -35.71 12.16
N SER A 393 -14.19 -35.84 12.92
CA SER A 393 -13.89 -37.07 13.66
C SER A 393 -14.85 -37.31 14.84
N TYR A 394 -15.32 -36.24 15.49
CA TYR A 394 -16.33 -36.33 16.56
C TYR A 394 -17.74 -36.57 16.02
N TRP A 395 -18.06 -36.03 14.83
CA TRP A 395 -19.38 -36.12 14.22
C TRP A 395 -19.33 -36.67 12.79
N PRO A 396 -19.00 -37.97 12.59
CA PRO A 396 -18.79 -38.56 11.26
C PRO A 396 -20.06 -38.65 10.39
N LYS A 397 -21.24 -38.36 10.96
CA LYS A 397 -22.53 -38.33 10.24
C LYS A 397 -22.94 -36.92 9.79
N ALA A 398 -22.25 -35.88 10.25
CA ALA A 398 -22.56 -34.52 9.87
C ALA A 398 -22.12 -34.27 8.41
N VAL A 399 -22.95 -33.56 7.64
CA VAL A 399 -22.60 -33.16 6.28
C VAL A 399 -21.61 -32.00 6.31
N ILE A 400 -20.50 -32.11 5.59
CA ILE A 400 -19.52 -31.02 5.48
C ILE A 400 -19.93 -30.10 4.31
N ILE A 401 -19.93 -28.79 4.55
CA ILE A 401 -20.28 -27.77 3.56
C ILE A 401 -19.14 -26.74 3.48
N PRO A 402 -18.53 -26.51 2.30
CA PRO A 402 -18.80 -27.18 1.03
C PRO A 402 -18.41 -28.67 1.04
N THR A 403 -19.10 -29.48 0.24
CA THR A 403 -18.86 -30.94 0.15
C THR A 403 -17.63 -31.29 -0.68
N GLU A 404 -17.21 -30.40 -1.59
CA GLU A 404 -16.08 -30.58 -2.48
C GLU A 404 -15.42 -29.22 -2.75
N ILE A 405 -14.10 -29.22 -2.88
CA ILE A 405 -13.31 -28.07 -3.33
C ILE A 405 -12.50 -28.53 -4.54
N VAL A 406 -12.76 -27.92 -5.69
CA VAL A 406 -12.06 -28.23 -6.95
C VAL A 406 -11.13 -27.07 -7.30
N LEU A 407 -9.82 -27.35 -7.35
CA LEU A 407 -8.82 -26.40 -7.82
C LEU A 407 -8.73 -26.45 -9.35
N ASN A 408 -9.05 -25.34 -9.99
CA ASN A 408 -8.96 -25.18 -11.45
C ASN A 408 -7.76 -24.30 -11.81
N GLY A 409 -7.04 -24.66 -12.87
CA GLY A 409 -5.89 -23.91 -13.36
C GLY A 409 -5.89 -23.81 -14.89
N TYR A 410 -5.23 -22.77 -15.41
CA TYR A 410 -5.07 -22.56 -16.86
C TYR A 410 -3.66 -22.06 -17.16
N LEU A 411 -3.11 -22.44 -18.32
CA LEU A 411 -1.83 -21.95 -18.80
C LEU A 411 -2.02 -20.62 -19.54
N PHE A 412 -1.38 -19.55 -19.07
CA PHE A 412 -1.45 -18.24 -19.71
C PHE A 412 -0.06 -17.60 -19.79
N SER A 413 0.08 -16.56 -20.62
CA SER A 413 1.34 -15.82 -20.79
C SER A 413 1.11 -14.33 -20.60
N ARG A 414 1.92 -13.71 -19.73
CA ARG A 414 1.87 -12.30 -19.37
C ARG A 414 3.30 -11.81 -19.07
N ASN A 415 3.82 -10.94 -19.93
CA ASN A 415 5.20 -10.46 -19.82
C ASN A 415 5.45 -9.65 -18.54
N ASP A 416 4.46 -8.90 -18.09
CA ASP A 416 4.50 -8.10 -16.86
C ASP A 416 4.67 -9.00 -15.62
N LEU A 417 3.95 -10.12 -15.54
CA LEU A 417 4.12 -11.08 -14.45
C LEU A 417 5.50 -11.75 -14.50
N CYS A 418 5.98 -12.11 -15.69
CA CYS A 418 7.35 -12.61 -15.84
C CYS A 418 8.38 -11.59 -15.32
N SER A 419 8.24 -10.31 -15.66
CA SER A 419 9.17 -9.26 -15.21
C SER A 419 9.15 -9.00 -13.70
N ARG A 420 8.06 -9.35 -13.00
CA ARG A 420 7.93 -9.22 -11.54
C ARG A 420 8.42 -10.45 -10.77
N SER A 421 8.60 -11.58 -11.45
CA SER A 421 8.92 -12.86 -10.81
C SER A 421 10.31 -13.40 -11.13
N ARG A 422 11.04 -12.77 -12.05
CA ARG A 422 12.43 -13.11 -12.36
C ARG A 422 13.20 -11.89 -12.84
N LEU A 423 14.52 -11.90 -12.64
CA LEU A 423 15.39 -10.91 -13.26
C LEU A 423 15.39 -11.08 -14.78
N SER A 424 15.61 -9.97 -15.49
CA SER A 424 15.65 -9.95 -16.96
C SER A 424 17.08 -9.68 -17.42
N GLU A 425 17.62 -10.56 -18.27
CA GLU A 425 18.95 -10.37 -18.85
C GLU A 425 19.06 -9.01 -19.56
N GLY A 426 20.17 -8.31 -19.32
CA GLY A 426 20.49 -7.04 -19.98
C GLY A 426 19.77 -5.79 -19.45
N GLN A 427 18.84 -5.90 -18.48
CA GLN A 427 18.13 -4.73 -17.93
C GLN A 427 18.87 -4.00 -16.79
N HIS A 428 20.07 -4.45 -16.44
CA HIS A 428 20.81 -4.01 -15.25
C HIS A 428 22.12 -3.27 -15.56
N LEU A 429 22.17 -2.47 -16.64
CA LEU A 429 23.36 -1.68 -17.02
C LEU A 429 24.65 -2.51 -17.17
N ASP A 430 24.56 -3.65 -17.85
CA ASP A 430 25.65 -4.61 -18.04
C ASP A 430 26.23 -5.17 -16.71
N ILE A 431 25.43 -5.17 -15.65
CA ILE A 431 25.74 -5.84 -14.38
C ILE A 431 25.05 -7.20 -14.41
N ASP A 432 25.85 -8.25 -14.25
CA ASP A 432 25.32 -9.61 -14.10
C ASP A 432 24.77 -9.78 -12.68
N LEU A 433 23.44 -9.87 -12.58
CA LEU A 433 22.72 -10.16 -11.34
C LEU A 433 22.15 -11.58 -11.32
N MET A 434 22.41 -12.41 -12.35
CA MET A 434 21.90 -13.79 -12.41
C MET A 434 22.32 -14.66 -11.23
N PRO A 435 23.51 -14.48 -10.59
CA PRO A 435 23.82 -15.21 -9.37
C PRO A 435 22.84 -14.99 -8.21
N MET A 436 22.06 -13.90 -8.22
CA MET A 436 21.01 -13.66 -7.22
C MET A 436 19.74 -14.49 -7.48
N ASP A 437 19.48 -14.92 -8.71
CA ASP A 437 18.33 -15.80 -9.01
C ASP A 437 18.53 -17.24 -8.47
N GLU A 438 19.78 -17.61 -8.14
CA GLU A 438 20.12 -18.92 -7.54
C GLU A 438 19.94 -18.96 -6.01
N TYR A 439 19.83 -17.80 -5.36
CA TYR A 439 19.66 -17.63 -3.91
C TYR A 439 18.20 -17.41 -3.53
#